data_AF-A0A2G8HRJ4-F1
#
_entry.id   AF-A0A2G8HRJ4-F1
#
_cell.length_a   1.000
_cell.length_b   1.000
_cell.length_c   1.000
_cell.angle_alpha   90.00
_cell.angle_beta   90.00
_cell.angle_gamma   90.00
#
_symmetry.space_group_name_H-M   'P 1'
#
loop_
_entity.id
_entity.type
_entity.pdbx_description
1 polymer ?
#
loop_
_entity_poly.entity_id
_entity_poly.type
_entity_poly.pdbx_seq_one_letter_code
_entity_poly.pdbx_strand_id
1 'polypeptide(L)'
;MAYSDLKKLKKEEVKDITKVEVDNLILGGDLFALATYDFLKTKFSSENTKILTKEILNSENAIFLGPSILRGKENIEYIKSAFEYAEIEESTETSKFYKDMKFKPFGGRGKSETLLWGEEFYTTPAASYSLNKIFPFITEENFYTEVRENQIELLYSKVFKEGDLWVIECSNGTQIYTKRIFWAESPWKFYEEAVNKEKISNEFIEFVESSKTPCALHIKLEFDKELTEQRETLLIPLSYTHEWGHFICEFSDVSLETGGQTGEFLTFIDANDTNEEDISKKIRLLKRNLEKIYPSFKEINAREFIVLTENTHSLNFDDSFFLEGQEFLNNAFFVSSSAPFYYEDQNKNSDADSCTCLTHLARGLKVLSQVKNLLS
;
A
#
# COMPACT_ATOMS: atom_id res chain seq x y z
N MET A 1 -1.36 0.98 16.25
CA MET A 1 -1.85 2.36 16.53
C MET A 1 -3.12 2.27 17.37
N ALA A 2 -3.30 3.14 18.36
CA ALA A 2 -4.46 3.12 19.27
C ALA A 2 -5.40 4.30 18.99
N TYR A 3 -6.68 3.96 18.79
CA TYR A 3 -7.92 4.71 18.98
C TYR A 3 -7.90 6.25 18.91
N SER A 4 -8.52 6.78 17.86
CA SER A 4 -8.99 8.16 17.81
C SER A 4 -10.29 8.33 18.60
N ASP A 5 -10.20 9.00 19.74
CA ASP A 5 -11.36 9.48 20.51
C ASP A 5 -12.21 10.45 19.66
N LEU A 6 -13.44 10.03 19.35
CA LEU A 6 -14.48 10.88 18.79
C LEU A 6 -15.17 11.69 19.90
N LYS A 7 -15.36 12.99 19.63
CA LYS A 7 -16.15 14.01 20.35
C LYS A 7 -15.54 14.59 21.64
N LYS A 8 -14.68 15.59 21.44
CA LYS A 8 -14.66 16.76 22.34
C LYS A 8 -15.07 18.01 21.56
N LEU A 9 -16.02 18.73 22.17
CA LEU A 9 -16.65 19.96 21.67
C LEU A 9 -15.61 20.98 21.17
N LYS A 10 -15.89 21.59 20.00
CA LYS A 10 -15.17 22.73 19.44
C LYS A 10 -15.08 23.86 20.48
N LYS A 11 -13.94 23.97 21.15
CA LYS A 11 -13.40 25.28 21.50
C LYS A 11 -12.75 25.80 20.22
N GLU A 12 -13.11 27.02 19.81
CA GLU A 12 -12.31 27.76 18.84
C GLU A 12 -10.95 28.02 19.49
N GLU A 13 -10.02 27.09 19.29
CA GLU A 13 -8.61 27.37 19.46
C GLU A 13 -8.22 28.39 18.39
N VAL A 14 -7.70 29.53 18.83
CA VAL A 14 -7.01 30.48 17.97
C VAL A 14 -5.87 29.69 17.33
N LYS A 15 -6.06 29.28 16.06
CA LYS A 15 -5.02 28.62 15.29
C LYS A 15 -3.94 29.66 15.01
N ASP A 16 -2.87 29.65 15.79
CA ASP A 16 -1.65 30.36 15.39
C ASP A 16 -1.14 29.69 14.11
N ILE A 17 -1.34 30.37 12.97
CA ILE A 17 -0.93 29.87 11.65
C ILE A 17 0.59 29.96 11.60
N THR A 18 1.26 28.86 11.90
CA THR A 18 2.69 28.71 11.65
C THR A 18 2.91 28.49 10.16
N LYS A 19 3.77 29.30 9.55
CA LYS A 19 4.22 29.13 8.16
C LYS A 19 5.56 28.40 8.15
N VAL A 20 5.66 27.37 7.31
CA VAL A 20 6.87 26.59 7.06
C VAL A 20 7.15 26.61 5.57
N GLU A 21 8.40 26.83 5.17
CA GLU A 21 8.82 26.82 3.76
C GLU A 21 9.83 25.70 3.55
N VAL A 22 9.60 24.87 2.53
CA VAL A 22 10.47 23.75 2.16
C VAL A 22 10.50 23.60 0.65
N ASP A 23 11.62 23.26 0.05
CA ASP A 23 11.69 23.15 -1.42
C ASP A 23 10.99 21.88 -1.94
N ASN A 24 11.18 20.75 -1.25
CA ASN A 24 10.59 19.46 -1.60
C ASN A 24 9.87 18.87 -0.37
N LEU A 25 8.58 18.58 -0.53
CA LEU A 25 7.76 17.98 0.51
C LEU A 25 7.22 16.63 0.05
N ILE A 26 7.50 15.58 0.82
CA ILE A 26 6.95 14.24 0.61
C ILE A 26 5.75 14.07 1.54
N LEU A 27 4.62 13.59 1.02
CA LEU A 27 3.40 13.32 1.78
C LEU A 27 3.13 11.82 1.80
N GLY A 28 2.98 11.26 3.01
CA GLY A 28 2.86 9.82 3.26
C GLY A 28 4.02 9.29 4.09
N GLY A 29 3.87 8.10 4.67
CA GLY A 29 4.92 7.42 5.47
C GLY A 29 5.19 5.98 5.04
N ASP A 30 4.63 5.56 3.91
CA ASP A 30 4.81 4.21 3.37
C ASP A 30 6.21 4.00 2.76
N LEU A 31 6.46 2.78 2.28
CA LEU A 31 7.75 2.43 1.70
C LEU A 31 8.09 3.26 0.45
N PHE A 32 7.10 3.68 -0.35
CA PHE A 32 7.33 4.53 -1.51
C PHE A 32 7.68 5.97 -1.11
N ALA A 33 7.09 6.49 -0.03
CA ALA A 33 7.48 7.78 0.56
C ALA A 33 8.94 7.74 1.04
N LEU A 34 9.33 6.69 1.75
CA LEU A 34 10.70 6.50 2.23
C LEU A 34 11.70 6.34 1.08
N ALA A 35 11.35 5.57 0.04
CA ALA A 35 12.18 5.41 -1.15
C ALA A 35 12.33 6.71 -1.94
N THR A 36 11.30 7.55 -1.93
CA THR A 36 11.36 8.90 -2.52
C THR A 36 12.28 9.79 -1.71
N TYR A 37 12.20 9.75 -0.37
CA TYR A 37 13.10 10.50 0.50
C TYR A 37 14.56 10.10 0.31
N ASP A 38 14.84 8.80 0.27
CA ASP A 38 16.17 8.24 0.03
C ASP A 38 16.79 8.73 -1.28
N PHE A 39 15.98 8.80 -2.35
CA PHE A 39 16.43 9.38 -3.60
C PHE A 39 16.66 10.89 -3.51
N LEU A 40 15.70 11.64 -2.97
CA LEU A 40 15.75 13.10 -2.98
C LEU A 40 16.89 13.65 -2.12
N LYS A 41 17.23 13.01 -0.99
CA LYS A 41 18.36 13.46 -0.14
C LYS A 41 19.72 13.33 -0.81
N THR A 42 19.86 12.44 -1.80
CA THR A 42 21.10 12.34 -2.60
C THR A 42 21.20 13.44 -3.65
N LYS A 43 20.08 14.08 -3.99
CA LYS A 43 19.94 15.01 -5.11
C LYS A 43 19.78 16.46 -4.67
N PHE A 44 19.13 16.67 -3.53
CA PHE A 44 18.88 17.96 -2.90
C PHE A 44 19.39 17.89 -1.46
N SER A 45 19.78 19.03 -0.88
CA SER A 45 20.19 19.05 0.53
C SER A 45 19.04 18.58 1.44
N SER A 46 19.39 17.92 2.54
CA SER A 46 18.43 17.43 3.55
C SER A 46 17.59 18.56 4.16
N GLU A 47 18.17 19.76 4.30
CA GLU A 47 17.44 20.98 4.74
C GLU A 47 16.29 21.36 3.80
N ASN A 48 16.38 20.99 2.52
CA ASN A 48 15.43 21.29 1.47
C ASN A 48 14.40 20.18 1.20
N THR A 49 14.47 19.06 1.94
CA THR A 49 13.60 17.90 1.73
C THR A 49 13.02 17.44 3.05
N LYS A 50 11.69 17.52 3.19
CA LYS A 50 10.95 17.08 4.38
C LYS A 50 9.91 16.04 4.04
N ILE A 51 9.56 15.20 5.02
CA ILE A 51 8.46 14.23 4.93
C ILE A 51 7.36 14.62 5.91
N LEU A 52 6.11 14.67 5.44
CA LEU A 52 4.93 15.01 6.22
C LEU A 52 4.08 13.76 6.41
N THR A 53 4.11 13.23 7.63
CA THR A 53 3.32 12.07 8.04
C THR A 53 3.26 11.99 9.56
N LYS A 54 2.15 11.46 10.09
CA LYS A 54 2.04 11.09 11.52
C LYS A 54 2.49 9.66 11.81
N GLU A 55 2.85 8.90 10.78
CA GLU A 55 3.27 7.52 10.96
C GLU A 55 4.64 7.44 11.62
N ILE A 56 4.85 6.38 12.40
CA ILE A 56 6.14 6.10 13.01
C ILE A 56 7.06 5.53 11.94
N LEU A 57 8.14 6.24 11.61
CA LEU A 57 9.09 5.82 10.58
C LEU A 57 10.16 4.92 11.20
N ASN A 58 10.07 3.61 10.94
CA ASN A 58 11.01 2.59 11.38
C ASN A 58 11.02 1.39 10.41
N SER A 59 11.93 0.43 10.64
CA SER A 59 12.08 -0.77 9.82
C SER A 59 10.88 -1.71 9.89
N GLU A 60 10.20 -1.78 11.04
CA GLU A 60 9.01 -2.62 11.22
C GLU A 60 7.81 -2.15 10.37
N ASN A 61 7.74 -0.85 10.07
CA ASN A 61 6.67 -0.24 9.28
C ASN A 61 7.06 -0.03 7.81
N ALA A 62 8.33 -0.22 7.45
CA ALA A 62 8.84 -0.07 6.08
C ALA A 62 8.70 -1.37 5.26
N ILE A 63 7.53 -1.98 5.31
CA ILE A 63 7.22 -3.24 4.63
C ILE A 63 5.84 -3.16 3.97
N PHE A 64 5.60 -4.02 2.98
CA PHE A 64 4.25 -4.24 2.47
C PHE A 64 3.47 -5.14 3.43
N LEU A 65 2.20 -4.82 3.65
CA LEU A 65 1.35 -5.53 4.60
C LEU A 65 0.53 -6.61 3.89
N GLY A 66 0.41 -7.77 4.53
CA GLY A 66 -0.46 -8.83 4.07
C GLY A 66 0.16 -9.71 2.97
N PRO A 67 -0.64 -10.64 2.41
CA PRO A 67 -0.18 -11.60 1.40
C PRO A 67 0.53 -10.95 0.23
N SER A 68 1.45 -11.69 -0.40
CA SER A 68 2.33 -11.20 -1.46
C SER A 68 1.58 -10.42 -2.53
N ILE A 69 2.11 -9.24 -2.82
CA ILE A 69 1.60 -8.27 -3.79
C ILE A 69 2.30 -8.35 -5.15
N LEU A 70 3.15 -9.37 -5.36
CA LEU A 70 3.79 -9.66 -6.65
C LEU A 70 3.17 -10.93 -7.24
N ARG A 71 2.28 -10.75 -8.22
CA ARG A 71 1.54 -11.82 -8.89
C ARG A 71 1.22 -11.45 -10.33
N GLY A 72 0.86 -12.44 -11.13
CA GLY A 72 0.52 -12.22 -12.54
C GLY A 72 1.78 -12.09 -13.39
N LYS A 73 1.68 -12.60 -14.61
CA LYS A 73 2.81 -12.77 -15.51
C LYS A 73 3.49 -11.44 -15.81
N GLU A 74 2.71 -10.42 -16.11
CA GLU A 74 3.16 -9.10 -16.52
C GLU A 74 3.92 -8.40 -15.39
N ASN A 75 3.42 -8.47 -14.14
CA ASN A 75 4.10 -7.87 -13.00
C ASN A 75 5.43 -8.59 -12.69
N ILE A 76 5.44 -9.93 -12.75
CA ILE A 76 6.64 -10.74 -12.47
C ILE A 76 7.70 -10.51 -13.55
N GLU A 77 7.31 -10.53 -14.83
CA GLU A 77 8.22 -10.30 -15.96
C GLU A 77 8.84 -8.90 -15.90
N TYR A 78 8.05 -7.87 -15.58
CA TYR A 78 8.56 -6.51 -15.41
C TYR A 78 9.58 -6.42 -14.28
N ILE A 79 9.31 -7.01 -13.11
CA ILE A 79 10.28 -6.95 -12.00
C ILE A 79 11.56 -7.71 -12.34
N LYS A 80 11.45 -8.87 -13.00
CA LYS A 80 12.62 -9.63 -13.45
C LYS A 80 13.51 -8.87 -14.42
N SER A 81 12.92 -8.09 -15.33
CA SER A 81 13.67 -7.31 -16.32
C SER A 81 14.22 -6.00 -15.73
N ALA A 82 13.41 -5.25 -14.98
CA ALA A 82 13.78 -3.93 -14.48
C ALA A 82 14.61 -3.99 -13.17
N PHE A 83 14.48 -5.07 -12.40
CA PHE A 83 15.12 -5.25 -11.10
C PHE A 83 15.76 -6.65 -11.00
N GLU A 84 16.72 -6.97 -11.87
CA GLU A 84 17.41 -8.28 -11.91
C GLU A 84 18.01 -8.70 -10.55
N TYR A 85 18.33 -7.73 -9.70
CA TYR A 85 18.87 -7.91 -8.35
C TYR A 85 17.80 -8.20 -7.27
N ALA A 86 16.52 -8.24 -7.63
CA ALA A 86 15.42 -8.45 -6.70
C ALA A 86 15.23 -9.91 -6.25
N GLU A 87 16.03 -10.86 -6.77
CA GLU A 87 16.01 -12.28 -6.35
C GLU A 87 14.60 -12.89 -6.44
N ILE A 88 13.98 -12.81 -7.62
CA ILE A 88 12.60 -13.24 -7.83
C ILE A 88 12.50 -14.76 -7.91
N GLU A 89 11.71 -15.37 -7.01
CA GLU A 89 11.37 -16.79 -7.06
C GLU A 89 9.86 -16.95 -7.27
N GLU A 90 9.47 -17.56 -8.39
CA GLU A 90 8.06 -17.80 -8.70
C GLU A 90 7.55 -19.03 -7.93
N SER A 91 6.41 -18.88 -7.26
CA SER A 91 5.71 -20.02 -6.68
C SER A 91 5.04 -20.83 -7.78
N THR A 92 5.25 -22.14 -7.77
CA THR A 92 4.53 -23.07 -8.63
C THR A 92 3.24 -23.58 -7.99
N GLU A 93 3.03 -23.26 -6.71
CA GLU A 93 1.88 -23.71 -5.95
C GLU A 93 0.61 -22.94 -6.37
N THR A 94 -0.45 -23.68 -6.64
CA THR A 94 -1.74 -23.10 -7.02
C THR A 94 -2.49 -22.64 -5.77
N SER A 95 -2.97 -21.39 -5.77
CA SER A 95 -3.83 -20.87 -4.71
C SER A 95 -5.03 -21.81 -4.46
N LYS A 96 -5.48 -21.89 -3.21
CA LYS A 96 -6.59 -22.75 -2.79
C LYS A 96 -7.67 -21.96 -2.09
N PHE A 97 -8.91 -22.43 -2.16
CA PHE A 97 -10.04 -21.90 -1.39
C PHE A 97 -10.62 -22.99 -0.48
N TYR A 98 -11.11 -22.59 0.69
CA TYR A 98 -11.69 -23.51 1.66
C TYR A 98 -13.20 -23.70 1.43
N LYS A 99 -13.62 -24.92 1.07
CA LYS A 99 -15.04 -25.26 0.86
C LYS A 99 -15.30 -26.74 1.13
N ASP A 100 -16.47 -27.07 1.67
CA ASP A 100 -16.84 -28.43 2.08
C ASP A 100 -15.80 -29.05 3.03
N MET A 101 -15.35 -28.27 4.01
CA MET A 101 -14.37 -28.66 5.04
C MET A 101 -12.97 -29.01 4.53
N LYS A 102 -12.61 -28.62 3.29
CA LYS A 102 -11.29 -28.88 2.72
C LYS A 102 -10.83 -27.76 1.80
N PHE A 103 -9.51 -27.63 1.66
CA PHE A 103 -8.93 -26.78 0.64
C PHE A 103 -9.06 -27.41 -0.75
N LYS A 104 -9.45 -26.61 -1.74
CA LYS A 104 -9.58 -26.99 -3.15
C LYS A 104 -8.78 -26.00 -4.00
N PRO A 105 -8.05 -26.44 -5.03
CA PRO A 105 -7.30 -25.53 -5.89
C PRO A 105 -8.22 -24.70 -6.77
N PHE A 106 -7.84 -23.45 -7.02
CA PHE A 106 -8.39 -22.66 -8.12
C PHE A 106 -8.06 -23.33 -9.47
N GLY A 107 -8.92 -23.14 -10.48
CA GLY A 107 -8.81 -23.83 -11.78
C GLY A 107 -9.18 -25.33 -11.76
N GLY A 108 -9.46 -25.90 -10.59
CA GLY A 108 -9.93 -27.29 -10.44
C GLY A 108 -11.42 -27.49 -10.73
N ARG A 109 -11.94 -28.69 -10.42
CA ARG A 109 -13.37 -29.02 -10.58
C ARG A 109 -14.29 -28.31 -9.57
N GLY A 110 -13.75 -27.87 -8.45
CA GLY A 110 -14.52 -27.18 -7.41
C GLY A 110 -14.70 -25.71 -7.74
N LYS A 111 -15.86 -25.13 -7.41
CA LYS A 111 -16.11 -23.69 -7.50
C LYS A 111 -16.03 -23.05 -6.12
N SER A 112 -15.28 -21.96 -6.00
CA SER A 112 -15.26 -21.11 -4.81
C SER A 112 -16.64 -20.46 -4.58
N GLU A 113 -16.80 -19.80 -3.44
CA GLU A 113 -17.82 -18.76 -3.34
C GLU A 113 -17.46 -17.59 -4.28
N THR A 114 -18.43 -16.71 -4.53
CA THR A 114 -18.22 -15.51 -5.35
C THR A 114 -17.06 -14.70 -4.80
N LEU A 115 -16.08 -14.42 -5.65
CA LEU A 115 -14.94 -13.57 -5.33
C LEU A 115 -15.39 -12.12 -5.34
N LEU A 116 -15.02 -11.39 -4.30
CA LEU A 116 -15.29 -9.95 -4.21
C LEU A 116 -14.13 -9.14 -4.79
N TRP A 117 -14.27 -7.81 -4.71
CA TRP A 117 -13.28 -6.86 -5.21
C TRP A 117 -11.86 -7.22 -4.72
N GLY A 118 -10.89 -7.20 -5.63
CA GLY A 118 -9.48 -7.46 -5.32
C GLY A 118 -9.12 -8.95 -5.09
N GLU A 119 -10.08 -9.82 -4.76
CA GLU A 119 -9.80 -11.22 -4.41
C GLU A 119 -9.31 -12.04 -5.60
N GLU A 120 -9.72 -11.70 -6.82
CA GLU A 120 -9.31 -12.38 -8.05
C GLU A 120 -7.77 -12.36 -8.24
N PHE A 121 -7.11 -11.27 -7.84
CA PHE A 121 -5.66 -11.13 -7.89
C PHE A 121 -4.93 -12.28 -7.16
N TYR A 122 -5.49 -12.71 -6.03
CA TYR A 122 -4.92 -13.73 -5.15
C TYR A 122 -5.24 -15.18 -5.57
N THR A 123 -5.99 -15.36 -6.66
CA THR A 123 -6.21 -16.68 -7.27
C THR A 123 -5.01 -17.17 -8.08
N THR A 124 -4.12 -16.25 -8.45
CA THR A 124 -2.89 -16.54 -9.19
C THR A 124 -1.70 -16.77 -8.26
N PRO A 125 -0.72 -17.61 -8.65
CA PRO A 125 0.47 -17.86 -7.84
C PRO A 125 1.24 -16.57 -7.53
N ALA A 126 1.83 -16.53 -6.34
CA ALA A 126 2.72 -15.45 -5.91
C ALA A 126 4.14 -15.63 -6.44
N ALA A 127 4.92 -14.55 -6.41
CA ALA A 127 6.38 -14.63 -6.43
C ALA A 127 6.95 -13.97 -5.16
N SER A 128 8.04 -14.53 -4.65
CA SER A 128 8.85 -13.91 -3.60
C SER A 128 9.89 -12.98 -4.22
N TYR A 129 10.38 -12.03 -3.42
CA TYR A 129 11.38 -11.05 -3.82
C TYR A 129 12.10 -10.49 -2.59
N SER A 130 13.36 -10.09 -2.77
CA SER A 130 14.19 -9.52 -1.71
C SER A 130 13.95 -8.01 -1.58
N LEU A 131 13.09 -7.62 -0.63
CA LEU A 131 12.74 -6.22 -0.39
C LEU A 131 13.96 -5.34 -0.09
N ASN A 132 14.93 -5.85 0.67
CA ASN A 132 16.18 -5.15 1.00
C ASN A 132 17.12 -4.98 -0.20
N LYS A 133 16.96 -5.75 -1.27
CA LYS A 133 17.71 -5.54 -2.52
C LYS A 133 17.07 -4.41 -3.34
N ILE A 134 15.74 -4.35 -3.35
CA ILE A 134 14.98 -3.30 -4.03
C ILE A 134 15.13 -1.96 -3.28
N PHE A 135 15.07 -2.00 -1.95
CA PHE A 135 15.16 -0.84 -1.05
C PHE A 135 16.25 -1.07 0.01
N PRO A 136 17.54 -0.86 -0.31
CA PRO A 136 18.65 -1.12 0.62
C PRO A 136 18.53 -0.38 1.97
N PHE A 137 18.02 0.85 1.93
CA PHE A 137 17.87 1.72 3.11
C PHE A 137 17.03 1.10 4.24
N ILE A 138 16.18 0.10 3.97
CA ILE A 138 15.28 -0.47 5.00
C ILE A 138 16.03 -1.18 6.13
N THR A 139 17.29 -1.55 5.88
CA THR A 139 18.16 -2.20 6.87
C THR A 139 19.09 -1.22 7.59
N GLU A 140 19.05 0.06 7.24
CA GLU A 140 19.98 1.08 7.74
C GLU A 140 19.36 1.89 8.90
N GLU A 141 19.77 1.65 10.14
CA GLU A 141 19.25 2.40 11.30
C GLU A 141 19.50 3.92 11.20
N ASN A 142 20.61 4.31 10.60
CA ASN A 142 20.96 5.71 10.37
C ASN A 142 19.97 6.40 9.43
N PHE A 143 19.45 5.69 8.42
CA PHE A 143 18.41 6.22 7.52
C PHE A 143 17.17 6.63 8.31
N TYR A 144 16.71 5.76 9.22
CA TYR A 144 15.52 6.05 10.02
C TYR A 144 15.73 7.19 11.02
N THR A 145 16.95 7.36 11.51
CA THR A 145 17.28 8.51 12.38
C THR A 145 17.21 9.80 11.58
N GLU A 146 17.84 9.85 10.41
CA GLU A 146 17.84 11.01 9.52
C GLU A 146 16.44 11.39 9.04
N VAL A 147 15.62 10.42 8.61
CA VAL A 147 14.28 10.72 8.10
C VAL A 147 13.35 11.25 9.19
N ARG A 148 13.51 10.78 10.45
CA ARG A 148 12.76 11.30 11.60
C ARG A 148 13.19 12.72 11.98
N GLU A 149 14.46 13.07 11.86
CA GLU A 149 14.93 14.46 12.05
C GLU A 149 14.35 15.42 10.99
N ASN A 150 13.94 14.87 9.84
CA ASN A 150 13.33 15.62 8.73
C ASN A 150 11.82 15.39 8.60
N GLN A 151 11.21 14.74 9.59
CA GLN A 151 9.78 14.49 9.64
C GLN A 151 9.03 15.69 10.22
N ILE A 152 7.94 16.07 9.56
CA ILE A 152 6.92 16.96 10.09
C ILE A 152 5.77 16.07 10.56
N GLU A 153 5.64 15.88 11.87
CA GLU A 153 4.66 14.96 12.48
C GLU A 153 3.27 15.62 12.61
N LEU A 154 2.62 15.88 11.47
CA LEU A 154 1.30 16.51 11.40
C LEU A 154 0.37 15.78 10.41
N LEU A 155 -0.94 15.92 10.61
CA LEU A 155 -1.93 15.51 9.61
C LEU A 155 -2.18 16.69 8.68
N TYR A 156 -2.11 16.46 7.38
CA TYR A 156 -2.61 17.40 6.39
C TYR A 156 -4.14 17.27 6.25
N SER A 157 -4.75 18.33 5.73
CA SER A 157 -6.21 18.46 5.58
C SER A 157 -6.65 19.28 4.37
N LYS A 158 -5.71 19.89 3.64
CA LYS A 158 -5.95 20.53 2.35
C LYS A 158 -4.66 20.60 1.53
N VAL A 159 -4.80 20.57 0.21
CA VAL A 159 -3.75 20.89 -0.76
C VAL A 159 -4.26 21.91 -1.79
N PHE A 160 -3.46 22.93 -2.08
CA PHE A 160 -3.79 23.95 -3.08
C PHE A 160 -2.53 24.66 -3.60
N LYS A 161 -2.69 25.55 -4.59
CA LYS A 161 -1.61 26.43 -5.07
C LYS A 161 -1.82 27.87 -4.64
N GLU A 162 -0.74 28.52 -4.22
CA GLU A 162 -0.65 29.97 -4.01
C GLU A 162 0.50 30.52 -4.86
N GLY A 163 0.16 31.14 -6.00
CA GLY A 163 1.14 31.46 -7.04
C GLY A 163 1.74 30.18 -7.64
N ASP A 164 3.08 30.11 -7.69
CA ASP A 164 3.82 28.96 -8.22
C ASP A 164 4.14 27.89 -7.16
N LEU A 165 3.73 28.12 -5.90
CA LEU A 165 3.99 27.20 -4.79
C LEU A 165 2.77 26.34 -4.49
N TRP A 166 3.02 25.09 -4.14
CA TRP A 166 2.08 24.23 -3.46
C TRP A 166 1.98 24.62 -1.98
N VAL A 167 0.79 24.52 -1.42
CA VAL A 167 0.51 24.78 -0.01
C VAL A 167 -0.25 23.60 0.58
N ILE A 168 0.29 23.04 1.66
CA ILE A 168 -0.34 21.98 2.44
C ILE A 168 -0.80 22.56 3.77
N GLU A 169 -2.11 22.54 4.02
CA GLU A 169 -2.71 22.97 5.30
C GLU A 169 -2.86 21.78 6.24
N CYS A 170 -2.21 21.86 7.39
CA CYS A 170 -2.29 20.85 8.44
C CYS A 170 -3.51 21.05 9.35
N SER A 171 -3.95 19.98 10.00
CA SER A 171 -5.12 19.96 10.89
C SER A 171 -5.02 20.99 12.03
N ASN A 172 -3.81 21.26 12.50
CA ASN A 172 -3.48 22.25 13.53
C ASN A 172 -3.44 23.70 13.02
N GLY A 173 -3.60 23.94 11.71
CA GLY A 173 -3.51 25.26 11.08
C GLY A 173 -2.13 25.64 10.55
N THR A 174 -1.10 24.82 10.74
CA THR A 174 0.21 25.03 10.08
C THR A 174 0.05 24.98 8.57
N GLN A 175 0.69 25.88 7.85
CA GLN A 175 0.75 25.89 6.39
C GLN A 175 2.18 25.67 5.93
N ILE A 176 2.37 24.67 5.08
CA ILE A 176 3.67 24.31 4.51
C ILE A 176 3.67 24.72 3.04
N TYR A 177 4.51 25.68 2.69
CA TYR A 177 4.69 26.18 1.34
C TYR A 177 5.86 25.46 0.70
N THR A 178 5.67 24.98 -0.52
CA THR A 178 6.68 24.17 -1.20
C THR A 178 6.67 24.30 -2.70
N LYS A 179 7.85 24.17 -3.32
CA LYS A 179 7.99 24.20 -4.77
C LYS A 179 7.52 22.89 -5.38
N ARG A 180 7.81 21.76 -4.73
CA ARG A 180 7.47 20.41 -5.22
C ARG A 180 6.81 19.58 -4.14
N ILE A 181 5.72 18.92 -4.51
CA ILE A 181 5.10 17.90 -3.67
C ILE A 181 5.35 16.51 -4.27
N PHE A 182 5.66 15.56 -3.40
CA PHE A 182 5.79 14.15 -3.71
C PHE A 182 4.69 13.41 -2.96
N TRP A 183 3.60 13.10 -3.66
CA TRP A 183 2.41 12.49 -3.09
C TRP A 183 2.54 10.97 -3.13
N ALA A 184 3.02 10.39 -2.03
CA ALA A 184 3.16 8.93 -1.90
C ALA A 184 1.87 8.24 -1.44
N GLU A 185 0.83 9.03 -1.19
CA GLU A 185 -0.50 8.53 -0.85
C GLU A 185 -1.33 8.25 -2.12
N SER A 186 -2.58 7.81 -1.97
CA SER A 186 -3.43 7.56 -3.13
C SER A 186 -3.74 8.87 -3.88
N PRO A 187 -3.79 8.85 -5.23
CA PRO A 187 -4.26 10.00 -6.01
C PRO A 187 -5.69 10.42 -5.65
N TRP A 188 -6.53 9.48 -5.22
CA TRP A 188 -7.86 9.76 -4.67
C TRP A 188 -7.80 10.70 -3.47
N LYS A 189 -6.89 10.45 -2.52
CA LYS A 189 -6.70 11.31 -1.35
C LYS A 189 -6.23 12.73 -1.74
N PHE A 190 -5.39 12.86 -2.76
CA PHE A 190 -5.03 14.17 -3.29
C PHE A 190 -6.26 14.93 -3.79
N TYR A 191 -7.08 14.26 -4.60
CA TYR A 191 -8.30 14.86 -5.14
C TYR A 191 -9.32 15.21 -4.05
N GLU A 192 -9.45 14.41 -3.00
CA GLU A 192 -10.32 14.71 -1.86
C GLU A 192 -9.89 15.99 -1.14
N GLU A 193 -8.60 16.10 -0.86
CA GLU A 193 -7.98 17.19 -0.11
C GLU A 193 -7.72 18.45 -0.95
N ALA A 194 -7.84 18.36 -2.27
CA ALA A 194 -7.65 19.50 -3.17
C ALA A 194 -8.75 20.56 -3.00
N VAL A 195 -8.35 21.81 -2.77
CA VAL A 195 -9.31 22.94 -2.67
C VAL A 195 -9.76 23.40 -4.05
N ASN A 196 -8.83 23.47 -5.01
CA ASN A 196 -9.07 23.99 -6.35
C ASN A 196 -9.46 22.88 -7.34
N LYS A 197 -10.49 22.10 -7.03
CA LYS A 197 -10.92 20.97 -7.89
C LYS A 197 -11.30 21.42 -9.29
N GLU A 198 -11.76 22.65 -9.45
CA GLU A 198 -12.09 23.27 -10.74
C GLU A 198 -10.90 23.46 -11.68
N LYS A 199 -9.67 23.39 -11.16
CA LYS A 199 -8.43 23.49 -11.95
C LYS A 199 -7.83 22.14 -12.31
N ILE A 200 -8.37 21.07 -11.75
CA ILE A 200 -7.96 19.70 -12.05
C ILE A 200 -8.66 19.29 -13.35
N SER A 201 -7.91 18.67 -14.26
CA SER A 201 -8.45 18.21 -15.54
C SER A 201 -9.44 17.06 -15.36
N ASN A 202 -10.39 16.94 -16.29
CA ASN A 202 -11.37 15.85 -16.26
C ASN A 202 -10.69 14.50 -16.44
N GLU A 203 -9.65 14.44 -17.27
CA GLU A 203 -8.89 13.22 -17.53
C GLU A 203 -8.21 12.71 -16.24
N PHE A 204 -7.67 13.60 -15.41
CA PHE A 204 -7.13 13.20 -14.10
C PHE A 204 -8.24 12.77 -13.14
N ILE A 205 -9.40 13.44 -13.14
CA ILE A 205 -10.54 13.05 -12.30
C ILE A 205 -11.03 11.65 -12.68
N GLU A 206 -11.19 11.37 -13.98
CA GLU A 206 -11.59 10.06 -14.50
C GLU A 206 -10.59 8.97 -14.10
N PHE A 207 -9.29 9.23 -14.23
CA PHE A 207 -8.24 8.32 -13.75
C PHE A 207 -8.40 8.05 -12.25
N VAL A 208 -8.51 9.11 -11.45
CA VAL A 208 -8.61 9.01 -9.99
C VAL A 208 -9.85 8.23 -9.55
N GLU A 209 -11.01 8.47 -10.17
CA GLU A 209 -12.25 7.74 -9.91
C GLU A 209 -12.12 6.25 -10.26
N SER A 210 -11.47 5.93 -11.39
CA SER A 210 -11.23 4.54 -11.81
C SER A 210 -10.30 3.76 -10.86
N SER A 211 -9.37 4.47 -10.22
CA SER A 211 -8.36 3.91 -9.32
C SER A 211 -8.81 3.80 -7.86
N LYS A 212 -10.06 4.18 -7.55
CA LYS A 212 -10.59 4.15 -6.19
C LYS A 212 -10.72 2.71 -5.68
N THR A 213 -10.30 2.49 -4.44
CA THR A 213 -10.28 1.16 -3.84
C THR A 213 -10.96 1.15 -2.47
N PRO A 214 -11.49 0.00 -2.02
CA PRO A 214 -11.96 -0.17 -0.65
C PRO A 214 -10.78 -0.13 0.35
N CYS A 215 -11.12 -0.06 1.64
CA CYS A 215 -10.14 -0.25 2.71
C CYS A 215 -9.74 -1.73 2.81
N ALA A 216 -8.55 -2.00 3.35
CA ALA A 216 -8.11 -3.33 3.71
C ALA A 216 -7.86 -3.47 5.20
N LEU A 217 -8.39 -4.56 5.76
CA LEU A 217 -8.02 -5.02 7.08
C LEU A 217 -6.89 -6.05 6.95
N HIS A 218 -5.70 -5.64 7.39
CA HIS A 218 -4.53 -6.51 7.50
C HIS A 218 -4.43 -7.06 8.92
N ILE A 219 -4.25 -8.37 9.04
CA ILE A 219 -4.01 -9.04 10.31
C ILE A 219 -2.75 -9.87 10.15
N LYS A 220 -1.77 -9.66 11.02
CA LYS A 220 -0.57 -10.50 11.13
C LYS A 220 -0.64 -11.27 12.43
N LEU A 221 -0.46 -12.59 12.36
CA LEU A 221 -0.36 -13.48 13.50
C LEU A 221 1.05 -14.08 13.54
N GLU A 222 1.78 -13.83 14.62
CA GLU A 222 3.08 -14.45 14.90
C GLU A 222 2.87 -15.62 15.86
N PHE A 223 2.98 -16.84 15.34
CA PHE A 223 2.82 -18.08 16.08
C PHE A 223 4.12 -18.51 16.73
N ASP A 224 4.07 -19.01 17.96
CA ASP A 224 5.24 -19.57 18.66
C ASP A 224 5.68 -20.95 18.15
N LYS A 225 4.89 -21.56 17.27
CA LYS A 225 5.15 -22.86 16.62
C LYS A 225 4.60 -22.85 15.19
N GLU A 226 5.04 -23.80 14.38
CA GLU A 226 4.44 -24.03 13.06
C GLU A 226 2.96 -24.43 13.19
N LEU A 227 2.09 -23.72 12.47
CA LEU A 227 0.67 -23.99 12.39
C LEU A 227 0.34 -24.91 11.22
N THR A 228 0.99 -24.69 10.06
CA THR A 228 0.74 -25.42 8.82
C THR A 228 1.97 -25.44 7.90
N GLU A 229 2.12 -26.54 7.15
CA GLU A 229 3.13 -26.69 6.09
C GLU A 229 2.67 -26.06 4.76
N GLN A 230 1.42 -25.56 4.67
CA GLN A 230 0.91 -24.92 3.45
C GLN A 230 1.67 -23.62 3.15
N ARG A 231 2.01 -23.41 1.89
CA ARG A 231 2.78 -22.24 1.40
C ARG A 231 2.09 -21.52 0.24
N GLU A 232 1.06 -22.12 -0.33
CA GLU A 232 0.18 -21.49 -1.29
C GLU A 232 -0.69 -20.40 -0.65
N THR A 233 -1.21 -19.48 -1.46
CA THR A 233 -2.22 -18.53 -1.03
C THR A 233 -3.55 -19.23 -0.75
N LEU A 234 -4.15 -18.93 0.39
CA LEU A 234 -5.40 -19.55 0.86
C LEU A 234 -6.52 -18.52 0.95
N LEU A 235 -7.67 -18.82 0.35
CA LEU A 235 -8.90 -18.04 0.45
C LEU A 235 -9.87 -18.75 1.41
N ILE A 236 -10.05 -18.16 2.60
CA ILE A 236 -10.90 -18.67 3.67
C ILE A 236 -12.20 -17.85 3.69
N PRO A 237 -13.38 -18.44 3.47
CA PRO A 237 -14.61 -17.67 3.39
C PRO A 237 -14.95 -16.99 4.71
N LEU A 238 -15.37 -15.72 4.64
CA LEU A 238 -15.89 -14.97 5.79
C LEU A 238 -17.20 -15.61 6.29
N SER A 239 -18.01 -16.16 5.40
CA SER A 239 -19.22 -16.88 5.76
C SER A 239 -19.39 -18.11 4.88
N TYR A 240 -19.90 -19.19 5.49
CA TYR A 240 -20.24 -20.42 4.77
C TYR A 240 -21.64 -20.36 4.13
N THR A 241 -22.41 -19.32 4.45
CA THR A 241 -23.82 -19.19 4.05
C THR A 241 -24.13 -17.88 3.34
N HIS A 242 -23.20 -16.93 3.34
CA HIS A 242 -23.36 -15.61 2.74
C HIS A 242 -22.12 -15.23 1.94
N GLU A 243 -22.31 -14.54 0.83
CA GLU A 243 -21.24 -14.05 -0.03
C GLU A 243 -20.64 -12.76 0.55
N TRP A 244 -19.83 -12.91 1.59
CA TRP A 244 -19.16 -11.79 2.25
C TRP A 244 -17.69 -11.64 1.85
N GLY A 245 -17.23 -12.44 0.89
CA GLY A 245 -15.82 -12.52 0.50
C GLY A 245 -15.01 -13.45 1.38
N HIS A 246 -13.71 -13.26 1.36
CA HIS A 246 -12.71 -14.14 1.93
C HIS A 246 -11.70 -13.37 2.79
N PHE A 247 -11.10 -14.09 3.73
CA PHE A 247 -9.75 -13.80 4.17
C PHE A 247 -8.77 -14.43 3.18
N ILE A 248 -7.93 -13.61 2.57
CA ILE A 248 -6.77 -14.06 1.82
C ILE A 248 -5.64 -14.25 2.83
N CYS A 249 -4.95 -15.39 2.77
CA CYS A 249 -3.95 -15.78 3.75
C CYS A 249 -2.72 -16.40 3.11
N GLU A 250 -1.55 -16.04 3.64
CA GLU A 250 -0.28 -16.71 3.38
C GLU A 250 0.47 -16.97 4.68
N PHE A 251 1.20 -18.08 4.73
CA PHE A 251 2.04 -18.46 5.85
C PHE A 251 3.50 -18.44 5.42
N SER A 252 4.34 -17.79 6.23
CA SER A 252 5.79 -17.80 6.04
C SER A 252 6.36 -19.19 6.30
N ASP A 253 7.60 -19.39 5.89
CA ASP A 253 8.41 -20.48 6.43
C ASP A 253 8.62 -20.32 7.93
N VAL A 254 8.94 -21.45 8.58
CA VAL A 254 9.30 -21.48 10.00
C VAL A 254 10.61 -20.76 10.19
N SER A 255 10.62 -19.80 11.13
CA SER A 255 11.85 -19.11 11.52
C SER A 255 12.83 -20.10 12.15
N LEU A 256 14.04 -20.19 11.60
CA LEU A 256 15.11 -21.02 12.13
C LEU A 256 15.56 -20.58 13.53
N GLU A 257 15.36 -19.29 13.87
CA GLU A 257 15.78 -18.72 15.15
C GLU A 257 14.78 -18.98 16.27
N THR A 258 13.48 -18.81 15.98
CA THR A 258 12.43 -18.90 17.00
C THR A 258 11.64 -20.20 16.97
N GLY A 259 11.71 -20.95 15.86
CA GLY A 259 10.83 -22.10 15.60
C GLY A 259 9.36 -21.71 15.36
N GLY A 260 9.08 -20.41 15.31
CA GLY A 260 7.75 -19.86 15.08
C GLY A 260 7.43 -19.65 13.61
N GLN A 261 6.17 -19.33 13.31
CA GLN A 261 5.67 -19.07 11.96
C GLN A 261 4.88 -17.76 11.94
N THR A 262 4.88 -17.06 10.81
CA THR A 262 4.01 -15.89 10.61
C THR A 262 2.88 -16.23 9.66
N GLY A 263 1.65 -15.84 10.00
CA GLY A 263 0.51 -15.84 9.09
C GLY A 263 0.06 -14.42 8.79
N GLU A 264 -0.05 -14.09 7.51
CA GLU A 264 -0.51 -12.80 7.04
C GLU A 264 -1.89 -12.94 6.40
N PHE A 265 -2.81 -12.06 6.80
CA PHE A 265 -4.21 -12.12 6.42
C PHE A 265 -4.69 -10.77 5.91
N LEU A 266 -5.52 -10.80 4.89
CA LEU A 266 -6.11 -9.64 4.24
C LEU A 266 -7.59 -9.87 3.98
N THR A 267 -8.41 -8.86 4.23
CA THR A 267 -9.79 -8.80 3.72
C THR A 267 -10.17 -7.37 3.38
N PHE A 268 -10.91 -7.20 2.29
CA PHE A 268 -11.39 -5.88 1.86
C PHE A 268 -12.69 -5.52 2.59
N ILE A 269 -12.81 -4.26 2.98
CA ILE A 269 -13.97 -3.74 3.70
C ILE A 269 -14.38 -2.38 3.14
N ASP A 270 -15.69 -2.12 3.11
CA ASP A 270 -16.19 -0.81 2.71
C ASP A 270 -15.89 0.21 3.82
N ALA A 271 -15.25 1.32 3.46
CA ALA A 271 -14.89 2.40 4.37
C ALA A 271 -16.13 3.00 5.07
N ASN A 272 -17.28 3.03 4.39
CA ASN A 272 -18.50 3.66 4.91
C ASN A 272 -19.27 2.77 5.90
N ASP A 273 -19.07 1.46 5.82
CA ASP A 273 -19.77 0.47 6.65
C ASP A 273 -18.89 -0.10 7.78
N THR A 274 -17.70 0.47 8.00
CA THR A 274 -16.74 -0.06 8.98
C THR A 274 -16.78 0.72 10.29
N ASN A 275 -17.16 0.04 11.37
CA ASN A 275 -16.93 0.47 12.74
C ASN A 275 -16.06 -0.55 13.50
N GLU A 276 -15.57 -0.17 14.68
CA GLU A 276 -14.71 -1.01 15.52
C GLU A 276 -15.33 -2.38 15.89
N GLU A 277 -16.65 -2.41 16.10
CA GLU A 277 -17.36 -3.63 16.42
C GLU A 277 -17.29 -4.63 15.26
N ASP A 278 -17.40 -4.14 14.03
CA ASP A 278 -17.38 -4.97 12.83
C ASP A 278 -15.97 -5.46 12.49
N ILE A 279 -14.94 -4.63 12.71
CA ILE A 279 -13.53 -5.08 12.67
C ILE A 279 -13.29 -6.20 13.70
N SER A 280 -13.75 -5.99 14.94
CA SER A 280 -13.64 -6.97 16.02
C SER A 280 -14.36 -8.28 15.68
N LYS A 281 -15.54 -8.22 15.05
CA LYS A 281 -16.27 -9.40 14.58
C LYS A 281 -15.48 -10.16 13.51
N LYS A 282 -14.89 -9.46 12.53
CA LYS A 282 -14.05 -10.07 11.49
C LYS A 282 -12.83 -10.78 12.08
N ILE A 283 -12.12 -10.17 13.04
CA ILE A 283 -10.96 -10.80 13.69
C ILE A 283 -11.36 -12.07 14.45
N ARG A 284 -12.45 -12.02 15.23
CA ARG A 284 -12.97 -13.22 15.93
C ARG A 284 -13.38 -14.32 14.95
N LEU A 285 -13.96 -13.94 13.83
CA LEU A 285 -14.36 -14.85 12.77
C LEU A 285 -13.16 -15.54 12.12
N LEU A 286 -12.07 -14.79 11.86
CA LEU A 286 -10.81 -15.36 11.39
C LEU A 286 -10.28 -16.42 12.35
N LYS A 287 -10.14 -16.08 13.65
CA LYS A 287 -9.67 -17.02 14.68
C LYS A 287 -10.52 -18.28 14.75
N ARG A 288 -11.86 -18.13 14.72
CA ARG A 288 -12.78 -19.28 14.70
C ARG A 288 -12.62 -20.15 13.46
N ASN A 289 -12.37 -19.54 12.29
CA ASN A 289 -12.08 -20.28 11.08
C ASN A 289 -10.73 -21.01 11.19
N LEU A 290 -9.68 -20.38 11.73
CA LEU A 290 -8.40 -21.02 11.99
C LEU A 290 -8.52 -22.20 12.95
N GLU A 291 -9.26 -22.08 14.06
CA GLU A 291 -9.53 -23.22 14.98
C GLU A 291 -10.20 -24.41 14.28
N LYS A 292 -11.07 -24.12 13.30
CA LYS A 292 -11.83 -25.13 12.56
C LYS A 292 -10.97 -25.81 11.48
N ILE A 293 -10.12 -25.03 10.81
CA ILE A 293 -9.25 -25.50 9.73
C ILE A 293 -8.02 -26.22 10.30
N TYR A 294 -7.42 -25.63 11.34
CA TYR A 294 -6.21 -26.10 12.02
C TYR A 294 -6.51 -26.29 13.52
N PRO A 295 -6.95 -27.49 13.96
CA PRO A 295 -7.29 -27.74 15.35
C PRO A 295 -6.15 -27.44 16.35
N SER A 296 -4.89 -27.57 15.91
CA SER A 296 -3.68 -27.23 16.68
C SER A 296 -3.59 -25.74 17.06
N PHE A 297 -4.29 -24.84 16.35
CA PHE A 297 -4.30 -23.41 16.63
C PHE A 297 -4.71 -23.10 18.08
N LYS A 298 -5.56 -23.94 18.71
CA LYS A 298 -5.99 -23.76 20.11
C LYS A 298 -4.86 -23.90 21.13
N GLU A 299 -3.78 -24.57 20.75
CA GLU A 299 -2.65 -24.89 21.62
C GLU A 299 -1.39 -24.07 21.31
N ILE A 300 -1.49 -23.18 20.31
CA ILE A 300 -0.40 -22.33 19.82
C ILE A 300 -0.65 -20.91 20.29
N ASN A 301 0.36 -20.26 20.89
CA ASN A 301 0.23 -18.85 21.23
C ASN A 301 0.49 -18.02 19.97
N ALA A 302 -0.36 -17.02 19.75
CA ALA A 302 -0.23 -16.10 18.63
C ALA A 302 -0.21 -14.66 19.13
N ARG A 303 0.81 -13.90 18.75
CA ARG A 303 0.82 -12.44 18.88
C ARG A 303 0.10 -11.83 17.67
N GLU A 304 -0.78 -10.88 17.94
CA GLU A 304 -1.64 -10.28 16.91
C GLU A 304 -1.26 -8.83 16.64
N PHE A 305 -1.20 -8.48 15.35
CA PHE A 305 -1.05 -7.12 14.86
C PHE A 305 -2.15 -6.84 13.84
N ILE A 306 -2.81 -5.70 13.99
CA ILE A 306 -3.95 -5.32 13.16
C ILE A 306 -3.69 -3.93 12.61
N VAL A 307 -3.85 -3.79 11.30
CA VAL A 307 -3.73 -2.51 10.60
C VAL A 307 -4.91 -2.38 9.64
N LEU A 308 -5.56 -1.23 9.69
CA LEU A 308 -6.55 -0.82 8.70
C LEU A 308 -5.88 0.18 7.76
N THR A 309 -5.82 -0.14 6.47
CA THR A 309 -5.30 0.76 5.45
C THR A 309 -6.45 1.33 4.63
N GLU A 310 -6.42 2.64 4.43
CA GLU A 310 -7.29 3.32 3.48
C GLU A 310 -6.64 3.27 2.09
N ASN A 311 -7.44 3.11 1.04
CA ASN A 311 -6.99 3.11 -0.35
C ASN A 311 -5.91 2.07 -0.66
N THR A 312 -6.33 0.81 -0.79
CA THR A 312 -5.50 -0.33 -1.24
C THR A 312 -5.01 -0.21 -2.69
N HIS A 313 -4.20 -1.18 -3.11
CA HIS A 313 -3.72 -1.30 -4.50
C HIS A 313 -4.89 -1.47 -5.48
N SER A 314 -4.96 -0.64 -6.53
CA SER A 314 -5.97 -0.81 -7.58
C SER A 314 -5.56 -1.92 -8.57
N LEU A 315 -6.57 -2.57 -9.14
CA LEU A 315 -6.45 -3.49 -10.27
C LEU A 315 -6.87 -2.84 -11.59
N ASN A 316 -7.65 -1.78 -11.52
CA ASN A 316 -8.20 -1.09 -12.68
C ASN A 316 -7.51 0.26 -12.82
N PHE A 317 -6.83 0.46 -13.95
CA PHE A 317 -6.18 1.70 -14.31
C PHE A 317 -6.54 2.06 -15.73
N ASP A 318 -6.87 3.33 -15.97
CA ASP A 318 -6.82 3.89 -17.31
C ASP A 318 -5.37 4.25 -17.65
N ASP A 319 -4.62 3.27 -18.15
CA ASP A 319 -3.22 3.45 -18.56
C ASP A 319 -3.05 4.27 -19.85
N SER A 320 -4.15 4.76 -20.44
CA SER A 320 -4.08 5.77 -21.51
C SER A 320 -3.85 7.18 -20.98
N PHE A 321 -4.12 7.41 -19.68
CA PHE A 321 -3.86 8.67 -19.01
C PHE A 321 -2.39 8.77 -18.56
N PHE A 322 -1.75 9.88 -18.92
CA PHE A 322 -0.40 10.23 -18.48
C PHE A 322 -0.40 11.59 -17.78
N LEU A 323 0.44 11.72 -16.74
CA LEU A 323 0.52 12.96 -15.96
C LEU A 323 1.22 14.11 -16.72
N GLU A 324 2.04 13.80 -17.73
CA GLU A 324 2.69 14.82 -18.56
C GLU A 324 1.65 15.73 -19.24
N GLY A 325 1.91 17.05 -19.22
CA GLY A 325 1.02 18.05 -19.81
C GLY A 325 -0.07 18.60 -18.89
N GLN A 326 -0.19 18.09 -17.66
CA GLN A 326 -1.15 18.60 -16.67
C GLN A 326 -0.65 19.88 -15.99
N GLU A 327 -0.97 21.06 -16.56
CA GLU A 327 -0.45 22.37 -16.10
C GLU A 327 -0.70 22.64 -14.60
N PHE A 328 -1.92 22.36 -14.12
CA PHE A 328 -2.25 22.54 -12.70
C PHE A 328 -1.41 21.62 -11.79
N LEU A 329 -1.11 20.40 -12.23
CA LEU A 329 -0.33 19.42 -11.49
C LEU A 329 1.18 19.59 -11.68
N ASN A 330 1.64 20.66 -12.35
CA ASN A 330 3.07 20.93 -12.47
C ASN A 330 3.73 20.99 -11.09
N ASN A 331 4.89 20.33 -10.96
CA ASN A 331 5.64 20.09 -9.72
C ASN A 331 4.91 19.24 -8.66
N ALA A 332 3.83 18.53 -9.00
CA ALA A 332 3.28 17.46 -8.18
C ALA A 332 3.67 16.10 -8.74
N PHE A 333 4.34 15.30 -7.92
CA PHE A 333 4.81 13.98 -8.28
C PHE A 333 4.06 12.92 -7.45
N PHE A 334 3.13 12.18 -8.05
CA PHE A 334 2.52 11.00 -7.45
C PHE A 334 3.50 9.82 -7.47
N VAL A 335 3.70 9.18 -6.31
CA VAL A 335 4.64 8.07 -6.13
C VAL A 335 3.99 6.97 -5.28
N SER A 336 3.07 6.22 -5.87
CA SER A 336 2.41 5.12 -5.18
C SER A 336 2.01 4.02 -6.16
N SER A 337 1.65 2.87 -5.63
CA SER A 337 1.10 1.75 -6.42
C SER A 337 -0.21 2.06 -7.15
N SER A 338 -0.86 3.19 -6.85
CA SER A 338 -2.09 3.63 -7.51
C SER A 338 -1.88 4.90 -8.35
N ALA A 339 -0.65 5.38 -8.47
CA ALA A 339 -0.33 6.59 -9.24
C ALA A 339 -0.46 6.35 -10.76
N PRO A 340 -0.78 7.39 -11.55
CA PRO A 340 -0.69 7.33 -13.00
C PRO A 340 0.77 7.25 -13.44
N PHE A 341 0.99 6.71 -14.65
CA PHE A 341 2.30 6.82 -15.29
C PHE A 341 2.53 8.26 -15.76
N TYR A 342 3.78 8.67 -15.86
CA TYR A 342 4.13 10.02 -16.28
C TYR A 342 4.20 10.15 -17.80
N TYR A 343 4.70 9.12 -18.47
CA TYR A 343 4.88 9.07 -19.91
C TYR A 343 4.72 7.64 -20.44
N GLU A 344 4.41 7.51 -21.73
CA GLU A 344 4.42 6.23 -22.44
C GLU A 344 5.88 5.81 -22.70
N ASP A 345 6.25 4.57 -22.32
CA ASP A 345 7.56 4.03 -22.68
C ASP A 345 7.60 3.74 -24.19
N GLN A 346 8.48 4.44 -24.91
CA GLN A 346 8.63 4.27 -26.37
C GLN A 346 9.35 2.97 -26.77
N ASN A 347 9.94 2.25 -25.80
CA ASN A 347 10.66 0.99 -26.03
C ASN A 347 9.70 -0.21 -26.05
N LYS A 348 8.92 -0.37 -27.12
CA LYS A 348 8.06 -1.55 -27.36
C LYS A 348 8.83 -2.79 -27.86
N ASN A 349 10.12 -2.93 -27.54
CA ASN A 349 10.98 -3.99 -28.08
C ASN A 349 11.09 -5.24 -27.19
N SER A 350 10.36 -5.29 -26.08
CA SER A 350 10.08 -6.53 -25.36
C SER A 350 8.58 -6.68 -25.18
N ASP A 351 8.03 -7.86 -25.45
CA ASP A 351 6.61 -8.17 -25.20
C ASP A 351 6.24 -8.07 -23.70
N ALA A 352 7.23 -7.82 -22.81
CA ALA A 352 7.06 -7.61 -21.37
C ALA A 352 6.86 -6.12 -20.99
N ASP A 353 7.01 -5.18 -21.94
CA ASP A 353 6.97 -3.73 -21.70
C ASP A 353 5.62 -3.07 -22.05
N SER A 354 4.55 -3.84 -22.26
CA SER A 354 3.23 -3.23 -22.43
C SER A 354 2.86 -2.50 -21.13
N CYS A 355 2.80 -1.16 -21.15
CA CYS A 355 2.39 -0.34 -19.99
C CYS A 355 1.00 -0.75 -19.46
N THR A 356 0.22 -1.45 -20.26
CA THR A 356 -1.07 -2.03 -19.90
C THR A 356 -0.87 -3.20 -18.96
N CYS A 357 -1.52 -3.16 -17.79
CA CYS A 357 -1.69 -4.27 -16.83
C CYS A 357 -0.72 -4.35 -15.64
N LEU A 358 0.21 -3.41 -15.46
CA LEU A 358 0.99 -3.37 -14.22
C LEU A 358 0.15 -2.86 -13.04
N THR A 359 0.22 -3.58 -11.93
CA THR A 359 -0.51 -3.25 -10.68
C THR A 359 0.39 -3.41 -9.45
N HIS A 360 -0.12 -3.06 -8.27
CA HIS A 360 0.53 -3.31 -6.98
C HIS A 360 2.01 -2.87 -6.94
N LEU A 361 2.93 -3.78 -6.57
CA LEU A 361 4.36 -3.51 -6.44
C LEU A 361 4.99 -3.05 -7.76
N ALA A 362 4.71 -3.78 -8.84
CA ALA A 362 5.33 -3.53 -10.15
C ALA A 362 4.98 -2.14 -10.68
N ARG A 363 3.71 -1.74 -10.55
CA ARG A 363 3.27 -0.39 -10.90
C ARG A 363 3.99 0.66 -10.06
N GLY A 364 3.97 0.52 -8.73
CA GLY A 364 4.59 1.50 -7.84
C GLY A 364 6.09 1.67 -8.10
N LEU A 365 6.81 0.57 -8.36
CA LEU A 365 8.22 0.62 -8.73
C LEU A 365 8.47 1.26 -10.09
N LYS A 366 7.60 1.02 -11.08
CA LYS A 366 7.67 1.69 -12.38
C LYS A 366 7.45 3.20 -12.25
N VAL A 367 6.41 3.61 -11.53
CA VAL A 367 6.13 5.03 -11.25
C VAL A 367 7.32 5.69 -10.55
N LEU A 368 7.85 5.06 -9.49
CA LEU A 368 9.02 5.56 -8.78
C LEU A 368 10.23 5.72 -9.72
N SER A 369 10.48 4.76 -10.62
CA SER A 369 11.54 4.85 -11.63
C SER A 369 11.32 6.03 -12.58
N GLN A 370 10.11 6.21 -13.09
CA GLN A 370 9.78 7.34 -13.97
C GLN A 370 9.98 8.70 -13.28
N VAL A 371 9.58 8.83 -12.01
CA VAL A 371 9.80 10.06 -11.22
C VAL A 371 11.29 10.32 -11.00
N LYS A 372 12.07 9.28 -10.69
CA LYS A 372 13.53 9.40 -10.58
C LYS A 372 14.12 9.91 -11.90
N ASN A 373 13.74 9.33 -13.03
CA ASN A 373 14.21 9.73 -14.36
C ASN A 373 13.84 11.17 -14.73
N LEU A 374 12.64 11.63 -14.38
CA LEU A 374 12.20 13.01 -14.64
C LEU A 374 13.00 14.03 -13.83
N LEU A 375 13.52 13.60 -12.69
CA LEU A 375 14.27 14.46 -11.80
C LEU A 375 15.76 14.39 -12.09
N SER A 376 16.34 13.22 -12.38
CA SER A 376 17.75 13.02 -12.76
C SER A 376 18.26 14.06 -13.74
#